data_AF-A0A0J5JX89-F1
#
_entry.id   AF-A0A0J5JX89-F1
#
_cell.length_a   1.000
_cell.length_b   1.000
_cell.length_c   1.000
_cell.angle_alpha   90.00
_cell.angle_beta   90.00
_cell.angle_gamma   90.00
#
_symmetry.space_group_name_H-M   'P 1'
#
loop_
_entity.id
_entity.type
_entity.pdbx_description
1 polymer ?
#
loop_
_entity_poly.entity_id
_entity_poly.type
_entity_poly.pdbx_seq_one_letter_code
_entity_poly.pdbx_strand_id
1 'polypeptide(L)'
;MMLPNYSQRGYALLYVLITIVLIGLFIPPLMNSILTSNVQYKKTEENLQHEKLAEMGTVYFERIVIDILEDWEFPEDWTPEDREGWETKSPAEKNDNLNDYVLLNVKSKIEKEHNSIFLETDGYKIELTNIRVMQATGTISYQITTSLNRGSVKDFSKEMSIPVINFDLEENSL
;
A
#
# COMPACT_ATOMS: atom_id res chain seq x y z
N MET A 1 -77.63 20.15 -34.91
CA MET A 1 -76.71 19.30 -35.70
C MET A 1 -75.43 19.13 -34.89
N MET A 2 -75.36 18.09 -34.06
CA MET A 2 -74.19 17.80 -33.22
C MET A 2 -73.27 16.85 -33.99
N LEU A 3 -72.05 17.30 -34.29
CA LEU A 3 -70.99 16.45 -34.83
C LEU A 3 -70.49 15.52 -33.72
N PRO A 4 -70.37 14.20 -33.96
CA PRO A 4 -70.01 13.28 -32.91
C PRO A 4 -68.51 13.33 -32.60
N ASN A 5 -68.17 13.40 -31.31
CA ASN A 5 -66.82 13.45 -30.74
C ASN A 5 -66.05 12.11 -30.89
N TYR A 6 -65.91 11.56 -32.10
CA TYR A 6 -65.16 10.33 -32.36
C TYR A 6 -63.63 10.56 -32.41
N SER A 7 -63.17 11.80 -32.60
CA SER A 7 -61.74 12.11 -32.72
C SER A 7 -61.00 12.03 -31.37
N GLN A 8 -61.62 12.46 -30.27
CA GLN A 8 -60.97 12.51 -28.95
C GLN A 8 -60.56 11.12 -28.41
N ARG A 9 -61.33 10.06 -28.72
CA ARG A 9 -61.03 8.69 -28.28
C ARG A 9 -59.83 8.08 -29.00
N GLY A 10 -59.65 8.40 -30.29
CA GLY A 10 -58.49 7.95 -31.08
C GLY A 10 -57.21 8.67 -30.67
N TYR A 11 -57.28 9.98 -30.43
CA TYR A 11 -56.12 10.75 -29.93
C TYR A 11 -55.68 10.32 -28.53
N ALA A 12 -56.62 10.01 -27.63
CA ALA A 12 -56.29 9.49 -26.30
C ALA A 12 -55.55 8.14 -26.37
N LEU A 13 -55.98 7.24 -27.25
CA LEU A 13 -55.32 5.95 -27.45
C LEU A 13 -53.91 6.10 -28.02
N LEU A 14 -53.74 7.01 -28.99
CA LEU A 14 -52.45 7.32 -29.60
C LEU A 14 -51.47 7.92 -28.58
N TYR A 15 -51.96 8.80 -27.70
CA TYR A 15 -51.17 9.38 -26.62
C TYR A 15 -50.66 8.30 -25.66
N VAL A 16 -51.53 7.41 -25.20
CA VAL A 16 -51.15 6.28 -24.31
C VAL A 16 -50.11 5.38 -24.99
N LEU A 17 -50.27 5.10 -26.28
CA LEU A 17 -49.35 4.24 -27.03
C LEU A 17 -47.96 4.89 -27.17
N ILE A 18 -47.89 6.19 -27.45
CA ILE A 18 -46.64 6.96 -27.44
C ILE A 18 -46.01 6.95 -26.05
N THR A 19 -46.80 7.17 -24.99
CA THR A 19 -46.28 7.14 -23.61
C THR A 19 -45.69 5.77 -23.27
N ILE A 20 -46.34 4.66 -23.63
CA ILE A 20 -45.83 3.31 -23.39
C ILE A 20 -44.53 3.07 -24.17
N VAL A 21 -44.45 3.51 -25.44
CA VAL A 21 -43.23 3.40 -26.25
C VAL A 21 -42.08 4.21 -25.66
N LEU A 22 -42.34 5.44 -25.21
CA LEU A 22 -41.34 6.29 -24.55
C LEU A 22 -40.85 5.65 -23.26
N ILE A 23 -41.75 5.19 -22.39
CA ILE A 23 -41.39 4.48 -21.15
C ILE A 23 -40.56 3.23 -21.48
N GLY A 24 -40.98 2.44 -22.48
CA GLY A 24 -40.26 1.24 -22.93
C GLY A 24 -38.84 1.52 -23.45
N LEU A 25 -38.62 2.67 -24.08
CA LEU A 25 -37.29 3.10 -24.53
C LEU A 25 -36.40 3.62 -23.40
N PHE A 26 -36.98 4.29 -22.40
CA PHE A 26 -36.22 4.89 -21.29
C PHE A 26 -35.91 3.92 -20.15
N ILE A 27 -36.73 2.88 -19.92
CA ILE A 27 -36.49 1.91 -18.83
C ILE A 27 -35.13 1.18 -18.95
N PRO A 28 -34.76 0.58 -20.10
CA PRO A 28 -33.52 -0.18 -20.21
C PRO A 28 -32.23 0.61 -19.87
N PRO A 29 -32.01 1.83 -20.40
CA PRO A 29 -30.80 2.60 -20.05
C PRO A 29 -30.77 3.04 -18.57
N LEU A 30 -31.92 3.38 -17.99
CA LEU A 30 -32.00 3.77 -16.56
C LEU A 30 -31.66 2.58 -15.63
N MET A 31 -32.18 1.39 -15.94
CA MET A 31 -31.93 0.20 -15.13
C MET A 31 -30.47 -0.25 -15.22
N ASN A 32 -29.87 -0.19 -16.41
CA ASN A 32 -28.44 -0.44 -16.60
C ASN A 32 -27.56 0.55 -15.81
N SER A 33 -27.94 1.83 -15.78
CA SER A 33 -27.21 2.85 -15.03
C SER A 33 -27.18 2.55 -13.53
N ILE A 34 -28.32 2.20 -12.93
CA ILE A 34 -28.42 1.90 -11.49
C ILE A 34 -27.61 0.65 -11.10
N LEU A 35 -27.72 -0.43 -11.89
CA LEU A 35 -26.97 -1.65 -11.65
C LEU A 35 -25.46 -1.41 -11.74
N THR A 36 -25.04 -0.57 -12.70
CA THR A 36 -23.62 -0.20 -12.88
C THR A 36 -23.11 0.58 -11.67
N SER A 37 -23.90 1.53 -11.14
CA SER A 37 -23.52 2.29 -9.94
C SER A 37 -23.30 1.40 -8.73
N ASN A 38 -24.19 0.44 -8.45
CA ASN A 38 -24.03 -0.47 -7.31
C ASN A 38 -22.76 -1.34 -7.42
N VAL A 39 -22.45 -1.84 -8.61
CA VAL A 39 -21.22 -2.60 -8.86
C VAL A 39 -19.98 -1.71 -8.67
N GLN A 40 -20.04 -0.46 -9.11
CA GLN A 40 -18.95 0.50 -8.90
C GLN A 40 -18.75 0.82 -7.42
N TYR A 41 -19.82 1.05 -6.65
CA TYR A 41 -19.71 1.30 -5.21
C TYR A 41 -19.02 0.16 -4.49
N LYS A 42 -19.43 -1.09 -4.74
CA LYS A 42 -18.80 -2.27 -4.13
C LYS A 42 -17.31 -2.38 -4.48
N LYS A 43 -16.94 -2.15 -5.74
CA LYS A 43 -15.53 -2.16 -6.17
C LYS A 43 -14.71 -1.04 -5.52
N THR A 44 -15.29 0.14 -5.35
CA THR A 44 -14.63 1.26 -4.67
C THR A 44 -14.43 0.94 -3.19
N GLU A 45 -15.43 0.35 -2.54
CA GLU A 45 -15.33 -0.08 -1.14
C GLU A 45 -14.25 -1.15 -0.95
N GLU A 46 -14.24 -2.19 -1.79
CA GLU A 46 -13.21 -3.23 -1.76
C GLU A 46 -11.80 -2.64 -1.97
N ASN A 47 -11.64 -1.70 -2.92
CA ASN A 47 -10.37 -1.01 -3.15
C ASN A 47 -9.92 -0.21 -1.94
N LEU A 48 -10.84 0.51 -1.30
CA LEU A 48 -10.57 1.29 -0.10
C LEU A 48 -10.16 0.38 1.07
N GLN A 49 -10.82 -0.77 1.23
CA GLN A 49 -10.44 -1.77 2.23
C GLN A 49 -9.02 -2.30 1.99
N HIS A 50 -8.67 -2.66 0.74
CA HIS A 50 -7.32 -3.07 0.39
C HIS A 50 -6.28 -1.97 0.69
N GLU A 51 -6.57 -0.71 0.36
CA GLU A 51 -5.68 0.41 0.65
C GLU A 51 -5.47 0.61 2.16
N LYS A 52 -6.53 0.46 2.97
CA LYS A 52 -6.42 0.54 4.43
C LYS A 52 -5.64 -0.62 5.03
N LEU A 53 -5.82 -1.84 4.53
CA LEU A 53 -5.00 -2.97 4.95
C LEU A 53 -3.53 -2.78 4.57
N ALA A 54 -3.25 -2.23 3.40
CA ALA A 54 -1.88 -1.91 2.99
C ALA A 54 -1.26 -0.81 3.86
N GLU A 55 -2.03 0.23 4.20
CA GLU A 55 -1.58 1.28 5.14
C GLU A 55 -1.23 0.69 6.52
N MET A 56 -2.07 -0.21 7.05
CA MET A 56 -1.79 -0.91 8.31
C MET A 56 -0.54 -1.79 8.22
N GLY A 57 -0.39 -2.55 7.14
CA GLY A 57 0.80 -3.38 6.90
C GLY A 57 2.08 -2.55 6.81
N THR A 58 2.01 -1.38 6.16
CA THR A 58 3.11 -0.40 6.08
C THR A 58 3.50 0.08 7.46
N VAL A 59 2.54 0.60 8.23
CA VAL A 59 2.81 1.12 9.58
C VAL A 59 3.37 0.04 10.50
N TYR A 60 2.84 -1.18 10.42
CA TYR A 60 3.34 -2.30 11.20
C TYR A 60 4.79 -2.66 10.85
N PHE A 61 5.12 -2.74 9.55
CA PHE A 61 6.48 -3.04 9.12
C PHE A 61 7.46 -1.92 9.45
N GLU A 62 7.09 -0.67 9.20
CA GLU A 62 7.91 0.49 9.56
C GLU A 62 8.20 0.51 11.05
N ARG A 63 7.22 0.16 11.89
CA ARG A 63 7.42 0.04 13.33
C ARG A 63 8.45 -1.02 13.68
N ILE A 64 8.41 -2.19 13.06
CA ILE A 64 9.43 -3.24 13.27
C ILE A 64 10.82 -2.73 12.91
N VAL A 65 10.95 -2.03 11.78
CA VAL A 65 12.25 -1.49 11.36
C VAL A 65 12.76 -0.44 12.36
N ILE A 66 11.87 0.42 12.87
CA ILE A 66 12.20 1.40 13.90
C ILE A 66 12.63 0.69 15.19
N ASP A 67 11.87 -0.30 15.65
CA ASP A 67 12.20 -1.05 16.88
C ASP A 67 13.56 -1.77 16.70
N ILE A 68 13.87 -2.31 15.51
CA ILE A 68 15.19 -2.89 15.18
C ILE A 68 16.31 -1.84 15.30
N LEU A 69 16.07 -0.61 14.86
CA LEU A 69 17.04 0.48 14.92
C LEU A 69 17.21 1.03 16.34
N GLU A 70 16.13 1.12 17.10
CA GLU A 70 16.15 1.56 18.51
C GLU A 70 16.85 0.55 19.41
N ASP A 71 16.64 -0.74 19.17
CA ASP A 71 17.31 -1.84 19.89
C ASP A 71 18.76 -2.09 19.39
N TRP A 72 19.19 -1.41 18.33
CA TRP A 72 20.53 -1.62 17.79
C TRP A 72 21.55 -0.89 18.66
N GLU A 73 22.44 -1.68 19.27
CA GLU A 73 23.59 -1.17 20.00
C GLU A 73 24.86 -1.40 19.18
N PHE A 74 25.77 -0.43 19.24
CA PHE A 74 27.08 -0.57 18.62
C PHE A 74 27.87 -1.68 19.34
N PRO A 75 28.33 -2.73 18.64
CA PRO A 75 29.05 -3.82 19.29
C PRO A 75 30.35 -3.31 19.90
N GLU A 76 30.60 -3.64 21.18
CA GLU A 76 31.83 -3.25 21.88
C GLU A 76 33.10 -3.83 21.22
N ASP A 77 32.96 -4.95 20.52
CA ASP A 77 34.02 -5.65 19.81
C ASP A 77 34.11 -5.28 18.33
N TRP A 78 33.33 -4.31 17.86
CA TRP A 78 33.39 -3.89 16.48
C TRP A 78 34.76 -3.30 16.14
N THR A 79 35.34 -3.78 15.04
CA THR A 79 36.56 -3.23 14.49
C THR A 79 36.41 -3.04 12.99
N PRO A 80 36.90 -1.93 12.41
CA PRO A 80 36.85 -1.74 10.97
C PRO A 80 37.67 -2.84 10.26
N GLU A 81 37.20 -3.32 9.12
CA GLU A 81 37.88 -4.36 8.33
C GLU A 81 39.30 -3.94 7.91
N ASP A 82 39.51 -2.65 7.66
CA ASP A 82 40.80 -2.04 7.34
C ASP A 82 41.14 -0.96 8.39
N ARG A 83 41.91 -1.35 9.42
CA ARG A 83 42.36 -0.43 10.47
C ARG A 83 43.31 0.64 9.96
N GLU A 84 44.21 0.32 9.03
CA GLU A 84 45.18 1.29 8.51
C GLU A 84 44.48 2.35 7.65
N GLY A 85 43.54 1.93 6.81
CA GLY A 85 42.69 2.84 6.04
C GLY A 85 41.75 3.65 6.93
N TRP A 86 41.24 3.06 8.02
CA TRP A 86 40.31 3.73 8.94
C TRP A 86 40.88 5.00 9.55
N GLU A 87 42.12 4.98 10.03
CA GLU A 87 42.75 6.15 10.67
C GLU A 87 42.93 7.33 9.69
N THR A 88 43.03 7.04 8.40
CA THR A 88 43.22 8.06 7.35
C THR A 88 41.90 8.65 6.83
N LYS A 89 40.75 8.04 7.15
CA LYS A 89 39.43 8.48 6.72
C LYS A 89 38.99 9.72 7.51
N SER A 90 38.33 10.64 6.81
CA SER A 90 37.65 11.77 7.44
C SER A 90 36.50 11.29 8.34
N PRO A 91 36.07 12.10 9.33
CA PRO A 91 34.91 11.77 10.17
C PRO A 91 33.63 11.46 9.36
N ALA A 92 33.43 12.14 8.22
CA ALA A 92 32.31 11.87 7.32
C ALA A 92 32.39 10.47 6.70
N GLU A 93 33.55 10.08 6.18
CA GLU A 93 33.75 8.74 5.59
C GLU A 93 33.66 7.64 6.65
N LYS A 94 34.11 7.90 7.89
CA LYS A 94 33.94 6.98 9.02
C LYS A 94 32.46 6.80 9.34
N ASN A 95 31.69 7.90 9.44
CA ASN A 95 30.24 7.86 9.64
C ASN A 95 29.52 7.08 8.53
N ASP A 96 29.88 7.27 7.27
CA ASP A 96 29.28 6.54 6.15
C ASP A 96 29.51 5.02 6.28
N ASN A 97 30.73 4.59 6.60
CA ASN A 97 31.04 3.17 6.83
C ASN A 97 30.27 2.57 8.02
N LEU A 98 30.08 3.34 9.10
CA LEU A 98 29.27 2.89 10.23
C LEU A 98 27.80 2.76 9.86
N ASN A 99 27.27 3.70 9.07
CA ASN A 99 25.91 3.60 8.56
C ASN A 99 25.73 2.38 7.65
N ASP A 100 26.69 2.07 6.78
CA ASP A 100 26.68 0.84 5.98
C ASP A 100 26.61 -0.41 6.86
N TYR A 101 27.35 -0.40 7.98
CA TYR A 101 27.32 -1.48 8.96
C TYR A 101 25.95 -1.60 9.67
N VAL A 102 25.33 -0.48 10.07
CA VAL A 102 23.96 -0.46 10.61
C VAL A 102 22.98 -1.07 9.60
N LEU A 103 23.04 -0.62 8.34
CA LEU A 103 22.16 -1.11 7.27
C LEU A 103 22.31 -2.61 7.03
N LEU A 104 23.53 -3.15 7.13
CA LEU A 104 23.78 -4.58 7.04
C LEU A 104 23.14 -5.36 8.20
N ASN A 105 23.22 -4.84 9.42
CA ASN A 105 22.59 -5.45 10.60
C ASN A 105 21.06 -5.42 10.50
N VAL A 106 20.49 -4.27 10.12
CA VAL A 106 19.05 -4.11 9.88
C VAL A 106 18.59 -5.13 8.84
N LYS A 107 19.29 -5.22 7.70
CA LYS A 107 18.99 -6.21 6.67
C LYS A 107 19.01 -7.64 7.20
N SER A 108 20.05 -8.02 7.95
CA SER A 108 20.18 -9.37 8.49
C SER A 108 19.06 -9.70 9.49
N LYS A 109 18.69 -8.75 10.35
CA LYS A 109 17.62 -8.92 11.33
C LYS A 109 16.26 -9.01 10.66
N ILE A 110 15.99 -8.15 9.67
CA ILE A 110 14.80 -8.24 8.82
C ILE A 110 14.75 -9.61 8.14
N GLU A 111 15.80 -10.07 7.47
CA GLU A 111 15.80 -11.38 6.78
C GLU A 111 15.55 -12.57 7.74
N LYS A 112 16.06 -12.48 8.98
CA LYS A 112 15.83 -13.49 10.02
C LYS A 112 14.40 -13.48 10.54
N GLU A 113 13.79 -12.31 10.69
CA GLU A 113 12.42 -12.14 11.22
C GLU A 113 11.34 -12.21 10.11
N HIS A 114 11.72 -12.03 8.85
CA HIS A 114 10.83 -11.91 7.67
C HIS A 114 9.91 -13.12 7.48
N ASN A 115 10.28 -14.30 7.97
CA ASN A 115 9.49 -15.53 7.84
C ASN A 115 8.12 -15.51 8.55
N SER A 116 7.67 -14.39 9.11
CA SER A 116 6.51 -14.39 10.02
C SER A 116 5.55 -13.19 9.96
N ILE A 117 5.74 -12.16 9.11
CA ILE A 117 4.83 -11.00 9.12
C ILE A 117 3.56 -11.32 8.33
N PHE A 118 2.66 -12.04 8.99
CA PHE A 118 1.33 -12.42 8.54
C PHE A 118 0.33 -11.93 9.56
N LEU A 119 -0.49 -10.96 9.16
CA LEU A 119 -1.73 -10.66 9.88
C LEU A 119 -2.86 -11.35 9.13
N GLU A 120 -3.25 -12.52 9.62
CA GLU A 120 -4.39 -13.28 9.12
C GLU A 120 -5.47 -13.33 10.18
N THR A 121 -6.67 -12.88 9.81
CA THR A 121 -7.86 -13.05 10.65
C THR A 121 -9.03 -13.48 9.77
N ASP A 122 -10.18 -13.79 10.38
CA ASP A 122 -11.38 -14.15 9.63
C ASP A 122 -11.82 -13.02 8.69
N GLY A 123 -11.49 -13.19 7.40
CA GLY A 123 -11.91 -12.31 6.32
C GLY A 123 -10.83 -11.38 5.77
N TYR A 124 -9.64 -11.29 6.37
CA TYR A 124 -8.54 -10.50 5.80
C TYR A 124 -7.16 -11.10 6.05
N LYS A 125 -6.27 -10.87 5.08
CA LYS A 125 -4.87 -11.29 5.13
C LYS A 125 -3.96 -10.16 4.66
N ILE A 126 -2.90 -9.90 5.41
CA ILE A 126 -1.80 -9.02 5.02
C ILE A 126 -0.53 -9.86 5.00
N GLU A 127 0.16 -9.88 3.88
CA GLU A 127 1.46 -10.53 3.71
C GLU A 127 2.48 -9.51 3.27
N LEU A 128 3.66 -9.55 3.89
CA LEU A 128 4.81 -8.79 3.46
C LEU A 128 5.67 -9.68 2.55
N THR A 129 6.01 -9.19 1.37
CA THR A 129 6.80 -9.91 0.37
C THR A 129 7.85 -9.01 -0.26
N ASN A 130 8.83 -9.61 -0.95
CA ASN A 130 9.81 -8.89 -1.77
C ASN A 130 10.55 -7.75 -1.05
N ILE A 131 10.94 -7.96 0.22
CA ILE A 131 11.72 -6.97 0.96
C ILE A 131 13.13 -6.89 0.39
N ARG A 132 13.58 -5.67 0.09
CA ARG A 132 14.92 -5.37 -0.42
C ARG A 132 15.47 -4.14 0.28
N VAL A 133 16.61 -4.31 0.94
CA VAL A 133 17.37 -3.21 1.53
C VAL A 133 18.42 -2.74 0.52
N MET A 134 18.32 -1.48 0.10
CA MET A 134 19.27 -0.80 -0.79
C MET A 134 20.29 -0.02 0.06
N GLN A 135 21.45 -0.63 0.30
CA GLN A 135 22.50 -0.05 1.15
C GLN A 135 22.95 1.33 0.64
N ALA A 136 23.19 1.46 -0.66
CA ALA A 136 23.67 2.71 -1.27
C ALA A 136 22.76 3.93 -1.05
N THR A 137 21.47 3.73 -0.77
CA THR A 137 20.49 4.81 -0.57
C THR A 137 19.87 4.78 0.82
N GLY A 138 20.23 3.82 1.68
CA GLY A 138 19.56 3.59 2.96
C GLY A 138 18.05 3.34 2.82
N THR A 139 17.59 2.78 1.70
CA THR A 139 16.14 2.63 1.42
C THR A 139 15.73 1.17 1.52
N ILE A 140 14.59 0.90 2.14
CA ILE A 140 13.96 -0.43 2.14
C ILE A 140 12.76 -0.38 1.20
N SER A 141 12.80 -1.17 0.14
CA SER A 141 11.67 -1.43 -0.76
C SER A 141 10.99 -2.72 -0.35
N TYR A 142 9.67 -2.75 -0.30
CA TYR A 142 8.90 -3.93 0.10
C TYR A 142 7.53 -3.94 -0.58
N GLN A 143 6.91 -5.11 -0.63
CA GLN A 143 5.58 -5.31 -1.20
C GLN A 143 4.63 -5.79 -0.11
N ILE A 144 3.44 -5.18 -0.06
CA ILE A 144 2.34 -5.65 0.77
C ILE A 144 1.29 -6.27 -0.13
N THR A 145 1.00 -7.53 0.11
CA THR A 145 -0.08 -8.27 -0.53
C THR A 145 -1.24 -8.34 0.45
N THR A 146 -2.40 -7.83 0.03
CA THR A 146 -3.62 -7.83 0.85
C THR A 146 -4.67 -8.75 0.23
N SER A 147 -5.37 -9.54 1.05
CA SER A 147 -6.50 -10.36 0.61
C SER A 147 -7.75 -10.08 1.45
N LEU A 148 -8.90 -10.00 0.79
CA LEU A 148 -10.22 -9.85 1.41
C LEU A 148 -11.06 -11.09 1.15
N ASN A 149 -11.70 -11.63 2.18
CA ASN A 149 -12.65 -12.75 2.14
C ASN A 149 -12.18 -13.95 1.30
N ARG A 150 -10.87 -14.25 1.33
CA ARG A 150 -10.21 -15.32 0.55
C ARG A 150 -10.37 -15.19 -0.97
N GLY A 151 -10.70 -14.00 -1.47
CA GLY A 151 -11.05 -13.75 -2.86
C GLY A 151 -10.06 -12.83 -3.57
N SER A 152 -10.29 -11.52 -3.50
CA SER A 152 -9.47 -10.52 -4.19
C SER A 152 -8.12 -10.37 -3.50
N VAL A 153 -7.05 -10.32 -4.30
CA VAL A 153 -5.70 -10.01 -3.85
C VAL A 153 -5.26 -8.72 -4.51
N LYS A 154 -4.61 -7.84 -3.75
CA LYS A 154 -4.04 -6.59 -4.26
C LYS A 154 -2.66 -6.35 -3.67
N ASP A 155 -1.74 -6.02 -4.55
CA ASP A 155 -0.35 -5.76 -4.25
C ASP A 155 -0.05 -4.26 -4.19
N PHE A 156 0.78 -3.87 -3.22
CA PHE A 156 1.20 -2.50 -3.01
C PHE A 156 2.71 -2.46 -2.81
N SER A 157 3.41 -1.81 -3.73
CA SER A 157 4.84 -1.50 -3.56
C SER A 157 5.00 -0.28 -2.68
N LYS A 158 5.91 -0.36 -1.72
CA LYS A 158 6.20 0.68 -0.73
C LYS A 158 7.71 0.80 -0.55
N GLU A 159 8.12 1.98 -0.13
CA GLU A 159 9.51 2.32 0.14
C GLU A 159 9.57 3.12 1.44
N MET A 160 10.60 2.86 2.23
CA MET A 160 10.91 3.66 3.42
C MET A 160 12.41 3.98 3.46
N SER A 161 12.77 5.14 3.97
CA SER A 161 14.17 5.55 4.18
C SER A 161 14.58 5.29 5.62
N ILE A 162 15.73 4.66 5.82
CA ILE A 162 16.38 4.52 7.11
C ILE A 162 17.12 5.84 7.40
N PRO A 163 16.94 6.45 8.58
CA PRO A 163 17.66 7.67 8.94
C PRO A 163 19.16 7.39 9.07
N VAL A 164 19.97 8.34 8.61
CA VAL A 164 21.43 8.32 8.79
C VAL A 164 21.73 8.65 10.25
N ILE A 165 22.51 7.79 10.91
CA ILE A 165 22.97 7.98 12.28
C ILE A 165 24.30 8.75 12.22
N ASN A 166 24.39 9.85 12.97
CA ASN A 166 25.66 10.54 13.18
C ASN A 166 26.30 10.02 14.47
N PHE A 167 27.46 9.38 14.34
CA PHE A 167 28.15 8.76 15.47
C PHE A 167 29.03 9.74 16.26
N ASP A 168 29.00 11.04 15.92
CA ASP A 168 29.78 12.10 16.56
C ASP A 168 31.24 11.70 16.80
N LEU A 169 31.87 11.21 15.72
CA LEU A 169 33.26 10.77 15.73
C LEU A 169 34.15 12.02 15.77
N GLU A 170 34.49 12.50 16.97
CA GLU A 170 35.54 13.50 17.13
C GLU A 170 36.86 13.00 16.50
N GLU A 171 37.71 13.94 16.07
CA GLU A 171 38.97 13.69 15.34
C GLU A 171 39.95 12.73 16.04
N ASN A 172 39.69 12.28 17.29
CA ASN A 172 40.62 11.49 18.10
C ASN A 172 40.01 10.36 18.96
N SER A 173 38.80 9.85 18.70
CA SER A 173 38.23 8.80 19.58
C SER A 173 37.61 7.61 18.86
N LEU A 174 38.42 6.54 18.73
CA LEU A 174 38.09 5.14 19.05
C LEU A 174 39.40 4.42 19.43
#